data_AF-A0A914PMB6-F1
#
_entry.id   AF-A0A914PMB6-F1
#
_cell.length_a   1.000
_cell.length_b   1.000
_cell.length_c   1.000
_cell.angle_alpha   90.00
_cell.angle_beta   90.00
_cell.angle_gamma   90.00
#
_symmetry.space_group_name_H-M   'P 1'
#
loop_
_entity.id
_entity.type
_entity.pdbx_description
1 polymer ?
#
loop_
_entity_poly.entity_id
_entity_poly.type
_entity_poly.pdbx_seq_one_letter_code
_entity_poly.pdbx_strand_id
1 'polypeptide(L)'
;MHNNTNDMALLQAAATSLKNFIKFVWKEEGESQLSEDNRKDIRQRIFDLMFNESPAISRQMTEALRIISSVDFPDIWPELLDQLTYAIPKVVHENDRLFSCLTILDDLCMKYRHELKSNQLWLEIKLVLDKVCAILCLFTFH
;
A
#
# COMPACT_ATOMS: atom_id res chain seq x y z
N MET A 1 -33.78 1.56 -11.22
CA MET A 1 -32.69 1.26 -10.27
C MET A 1 -31.81 0.09 -10.76
N HIS A 2 -31.44 0.04 -12.06
CA HIS A 2 -30.75 -1.12 -12.67
C HIS A 2 -29.33 -0.82 -13.20
N ASN A 3 -28.80 0.40 -13.03
CA ASN A 3 -27.46 0.78 -13.51
C ASN A 3 -26.34 0.53 -12.49
N ASN A 4 -26.59 0.71 -11.19
CA ASN A 4 -25.51 0.69 -10.19
C ASN A 4 -24.77 -0.64 -10.07
N THR A 5 -25.45 -1.78 -10.25
CA THR A 5 -24.82 -3.11 -10.09
C THR A 5 -23.91 -3.47 -11.26
N ASN A 6 -24.29 -3.08 -12.48
CA ASN A 6 -23.47 -3.29 -13.68
C ASN A 6 -22.23 -2.40 -13.66
N ASP A 7 -22.36 -1.16 -13.18
CA ASP A 7 -21.25 -0.23 -13.03
C ASP A 7 -20.24 -0.74 -11.99
N MET A 8 -20.71 -1.28 -10.86
CA MET A 8 -19.84 -1.89 -9.84
C MET A 8 -19.12 -3.15 -10.33
N ALA A 9 -19.80 -4.00 -11.11
CA ALA A 9 -19.19 -5.20 -11.70
C ALA A 9 -18.12 -4.82 -12.74
N LEU A 10 -18.38 -3.79 -13.55
CA LEU A 10 -17.43 -3.25 -14.52
C LEU A 10 -16.20 -2.66 -13.81
N LEU A 11 -16.39 -1.88 -12.74
CA LEU A 11 -15.30 -1.31 -11.94
C LEU A 11 -14.44 -2.40 -11.29
N GLN A 12 -15.05 -3.47 -10.77
CA GLN A 12 -14.30 -4.60 -10.21
C GLN A 12 -13.49 -5.35 -11.27
N ALA A 13 -14.06 -5.57 -12.46
CA ALA A 13 -13.35 -6.16 -13.58
C ALA A 13 -12.16 -5.28 -14.00
N ALA A 14 -12.36 -3.96 -14.10
CA ALA A 14 -11.30 -3.01 -14.40
C ALA A 14 -10.18 -3.02 -13.34
N ALA A 15 -10.54 -2.99 -12.05
CA ALA A 15 -9.57 -3.06 -10.95
C ALA A 15 -8.76 -4.38 -10.98
N THR A 16 -9.40 -5.49 -11.31
CA THR A 16 -8.75 -6.80 -11.43
C THR A 16 -7.79 -6.82 -12.62
N SER A 17 -8.20 -6.29 -13.76
CA SER A 17 -7.34 -6.15 -14.95
C SER A 17 -6.13 -5.25 -14.66
N LEU A 18 -6.34 -4.13 -13.97
CA LEU A 18 -5.26 -3.24 -13.55
C LEU A 18 -4.25 -3.94 -12.65
N LYS A 19 -4.72 -4.68 -11.65
CA LYS A 19 -3.84 -5.49 -10.78
C LYS A 19 -3.02 -6.51 -11.59
N ASN A 20 -3.66 -7.20 -12.54
CA ASN A 20 -2.97 -8.18 -13.38
C ASN A 20 -1.91 -7.50 -14.28
N PHE A 21 -2.21 -6.32 -14.81
CA PHE A 21 -1.26 -5.50 -15.56
C PHE A 21 -0.05 -5.10 -14.70
N ILE A 22 -0.28 -4.62 -13.49
CA ILE A 22 0.79 -4.27 -12.53
C ILE A 22 1.65 -5.49 -12.24
N LYS A 23 1.01 -6.64 -11.97
CA LYS A 23 1.72 -7.89 -11.72
C LYS A 23 2.63 -8.28 -12.91
N PHE A 24 2.16 -8.11 -14.13
CA PHE A 24 2.95 -8.38 -15.33
C PHE A 24 4.15 -7.43 -15.44
N VAL A 25 3.93 -6.12 -15.32
CA VAL A 25 4.96 -5.07 -15.45
C VAL A 25 6.01 -5.11 -14.34
N TRP A 26 5.63 -5.50 -13.12
CA TRP A 26 6.55 -5.52 -11.96
C TRP A 26 7.20 -6.89 -11.71
N LYS A 27 6.73 -8.00 -12.32
CA LYS A 27 7.32 -9.33 -12.12
C LYS A 27 8.10 -9.88 -13.31
N GLU A 28 7.80 -9.49 -14.54
CA GLU A 28 8.54 -10.00 -15.70
C GLU A 28 9.68 -9.06 -16.09
N GLU A 29 10.90 -9.62 -16.20
CA GLU A 29 12.09 -8.96 -16.76
C GLU A 29 11.96 -8.69 -18.28
N GLY A 30 10.78 -8.98 -18.87
CA GLY A 30 10.53 -8.93 -20.31
C GLY A 30 9.93 -7.61 -20.76
N GLU A 31 10.78 -6.77 -21.40
CA GLU A 31 10.50 -5.79 -22.47
C GLU A 31 9.30 -4.83 -22.36
N SER A 32 8.57 -4.77 -21.25
CA SER A 32 7.60 -3.69 -21.01
C SER A 32 8.32 -2.53 -20.33
N GLN A 33 9.05 -1.75 -21.14
CA GLN A 33 9.73 -0.52 -20.71
C GLN A 33 8.71 0.61 -20.47
N LEU A 34 7.89 0.46 -19.42
CA LEU A 34 7.26 1.63 -18.84
C LEU A 34 8.38 2.53 -18.32
N SER A 35 8.37 3.80 -18.74
CA SER A 35 9.30 4.79 -18.21
C SER A 35 9.14 4.89 -16.69
N GLU A 36 10.23 5.25 -16.01
CA GLU A 36 10.18 5.44 -14.56
C GLU A 36 9.20 6.55 -14.14
N ASP A 37 8.96 7.55 -14.99
CA ASP A 37 7.91 8.56 -14.78
C ASP A 37 6.51 7.93 -14.74
N ASN A 38 6.18 7.06 -15.69
CA ASN A 38 4.89 6.37 -15.71
C ASN A 38 4.77 5.42 -14.51
N ARG A 39 5.85 4.74 -14.13
CA ARG A 39 5.86 3.88 -12.94
C ARG A 39 5.64 4.68 -11.67
N LYS A 40 6.27 5.85 -11.54
CA LYS A 40 6.07 6.78 -10.43
C LYS A 40 4.62 7.28 -10.34
N ASP A 41 4.02 7.62 -11.47
CA ASP A 41 2.62 8.04 -11.52
C ASP A 41 1.67 6.89 -11.12
N ILE A 42 1.93 5.67 -11.61
CA ILE A 42 1.16 4.48 -11.24
C ILE A 42 1.25 4.21 -9.74
N ARG A 43 2.45 4.29 -9.16
CA ARG A 43 2.70 4.16 -7.72
C ARG A 43 1.81 5.10 -6.91
N GLN A 44 1.87 6.40 -7.21
CA GLN A 44 1.08 7.40 -6.47
C GLN A 44 -0.43 7.22 -6.68
N ARG A 45 -0.88 6.94 -7.91
CA ARG A 45 -2.30 6.73 -8.19
C ARG A 45 -2.87 5.52 -7.46
N ILE A 46 -2.15 4.41 -7.40
CA ILE A 46 -2.61 3.22 -6.67
C ILE A 46 -2.69 3.50 -5.18
N PHE A 47 -1.68 4.20 -4.64
CA PHE A 47 -1.68 4.63 -3.25
C PHE A 47 -2.92 5.48 -2.94
N ASP A 48 -3.25 6.46 -3.78
CA ASP A 48 -4.43 7.32 -3.60
C ASP A 48 -5.76 6.57 -3.77
N LEU A 49 -5.85 5.65 -4.74
CA LEU A 49 -7.05 4.85 -5.00
C LEU A 49 -7.37 3.88 -3.86
N MET A 50 -6.36 3.45 -3.09
CA MET A 50 -6.57 2.67 -1.88
C MET A 50 -7.46 3.41 -0.87
N PHE A 51 -7.40 4.74 -0.83
CA PHE A 51 -8.19 5.57 0.06
C PHE A 51 -9.53 5.95 -0.56
N ASN A 52 -9.58 6.41 -1.80
CA ASN A 52 -10.74 7.14 -2.29
C ASN A 52 -11.91 6.29 -2.81
N GLU A 53 -11.73 4.97 -2.92
CA GLU A 53 -12.66 4.09 -3.63
C GLU A 53 -13.46 3.14 -2.73
N SER A 54 -14.43 2.43 -3.33
CA SER A 54 -15.23 1.41 -2.65
C SER A 54 -14.36 0.31 -2.01
N PRO A 55 -14.83 -0.38 -0.94
CA PRO A 55 -14.04 -1.40 -0.23
C PRO A 55 -13.52 -2.53 -1.13
N ALA A 56 -14.27 -2.92 -2.16
CA ALA A 56 -13.85 -3.96 -3.10
C ALA A 56 -12.70 -3.50 -4.00
N ILE A 57 -12.71 -2.24 -4.44
CA ILE A 57 -11.65 -1.65 -5.25
C ILE A 57 -10.42 -1.42 -4.38
N SER A 58 -10.61 -0.85 -3.19
CA SER A 58 -9.54 -0.63 -2.21
C SER A 58 -8.76 -1.92 -1.95
N ARG A 59 -9.44 -3.05 -1.71
CA ARG A 59 -8.77 -4.36 -1.55
C ARG A 59 -7.93 -4.78 -2.77
N GLN A 60 -8.41 -4.55 -3.99
CA GLN A 60 -7.63 -4.87 -5.20
C GLN A 60 -6.42 -3.93 -5.34
N MET A 61 -6.57 -2.65 -4.98
CA MET A 61 -5.48 -1.67 -4.98
C MET A 61 -4.45 -1.98 -3.90
N THR A 62 -4.86 -2.40 -2.71
CA THR A 62 -3.97 -2.87 -1.64
C THR A 62 -3.13 -4.05 -2.15
N GLU A 63 -3.74 -5.06 -2.76
CA GLU A 63 -2.99 -6.19 -3.30
C GLU A 63 -2.04 -5.79 -4.44
N ALA A 64 -2.45 -4.85 -5.29
CA ALA A 64 -1.58 -4.32 -6.33
C ALA A 64 -0.39 -3.54 -5.73
N LEU A 65 -0.63 -2.74 -4.69
CA LEU A 65 0.38 -1.98 -3.97
C LEU A 65 1.38 -2.89 -3.27
N ARG A 66 0.94 -4.03 -2.72
CA ARG A 66 1.84 -5.07 -2.15
C ARG A 66 2.83 -5.59 -3.17
N ILE A 67 2.37 -5.84 -4.41
CA ILE A 67 3.25 -6.31 -5.49
C ILE A 67 4.29 -5.23 -5.82
N ILE A 68 3.85 -3.99 -5.98
CA ILE A 68 4.74 -2.86 -6.28
C ILE A 68 5.76 -2.65 -5.15
N SER A 69 5.30 -2.58 -3.90
CA SER A 69 6.17 -2.34 -2.75
C SER A 69 7.15 -3.49 -2.53
N SER A 70 6.80 -4.73 -2.90
CA SER A 70 7.72 -5.86 -2.79
C SER A 70 8.98 -5.69 -3.68
N VAL A 71 8.83 -5.00 -4.81
CA VAL A 71 9.87 -4.81 -5.82
C VAL A 71 10.56 -3.45 -5.68
N ASP A 72 9.79 -2.36 -5.55
CA ASP A 72 10.32 -0.99 -5.63
C ASP A 72 10.82 -0.43 -4.29
N PHE A 73 10.35 -0.97 -3.18
CA PHE A 73 10.79 -0.53 -1.85
C PHE A 73 11.99 -1.37 -1.38
N PRO A 74 13.05 -0.80 -0.77
CA PRO A 74 13.20 0.61 -0.37
C PRO A 74 13.88 1.52 -1.40
N ASP A 75 14.57 0.98 -2.40
CA ASP A 75 15.51 1.75 -3.21
C ASP A 75 14.85 2.73 -4.21
N ILE A 76 13.74 2.32 -4.83
CA ILE A 76 13.04 3.08 -5.88
C ILE A 76 11.92 3.94 -5.29
N TRP A 77 11.32 3.51 -4.18
CA TRP A 77 10.23 4.22 -3.51
C TRP A 77 10.43 4.38 -1.99
N PRO A 78 11.48 5.09 -1.55
CA PRO A 78 11.81 5.22 -0.13
C PRO A 78 10.72 5.97 0.67
N GLU A 79 9.96 6.87 0.03
CA GLU A 79 8.96 7.70 0.69
C GLU A 79 7.69 6.94 1.10
N LEU A 80 7.51 5.68 0.67
CA LEU A 80 6.29 4.90 0.93
C LEU A 80 5.99 4.76 2.44
N LEU A 81 7.03 4.56 3.26
CA LEU A 81 6.87 4.41 4.71
C LEU A 81 6.41 5.72 5.37
N ASP A 82 6.95 6.85 4.93
CA ASP A 82 6.54 8.18 5.41
C ASP A 82 5.11 8.50 4.98
N GLN A 83 4.75 8.15 3.74
CA GLN A 83 3.39 8.30 3.22
C GLN A 83 2.38 7.49 4.05
N LEU A 84 2.68 6.23 4.38
CA LEU A 84 1.83 5.41 5.25
C LEU A 84 1.72 6.00 6.67
N THR A 85 2.85 6.40 7.26
CA THR A 85 2.89 7.00 8.60
C THR A 85 2.07 8.29 8.69
N TYR A 86 2.06 9.07 7.61
CA TYR A 86 1.26 10.29 7.51
C TYR A 86 -0.24 10.01 7.24
N ALA A 87 -0.56 8.94 6.50
CA ALA A 87 -1.92 8.59 6.14
C ALA A 87 -2.69 7.90 7.28
N ILE A 88 -2.05 6.98 8.03
CA ILE A 88 -2.70 6.17 9.07
C ILE A 88 -3.50 6.99 10.09
N PRO A 89 -2.96 8.09 10.68
CA PRO A 89 -3.71 8.91 11.63
C PRO A 89 -4.97 9.56 11.04
N LYS A 90 -4.98 9.81 9.73
CA LYS A 90 -6.12 10.45 9.05
C LYS A 90 -7.27 9.49 8.80
N VAL A 91 -6.96 8.20 8.67
CA VAL A 91 -7.93 7.13 8.36
C VAL A 91 -8.25 6.26 9.58
N VAL A 92 -7.84 6.69 10.78
CA VAL A 92 -7.97 5.91 12.03
C VAL A 92 -9.42 5.53 12.37
N HIS A 93 -10.39 6.35 11.93
CA HIS A 93 -11.83 6.11 12.12
C HIS A 93 -12.47 5.34 10.96
N GLU A 94 -11.70 4.99 9.92
CA GLU A 94 -12.16 4.34 8.69
C GLU A 94 -11.59 2.93 8.59
N ASN A 95 -12.31 1.95 9.18
CA ASN A 95 -11.81 0.58 9.36
C ASN A 95 -11.20 -0.06 8.10
N ASP A 96 -11.86 0.04 6.94
CA ASP A 96 -11.38 -0.58 5.69
C ASP A 96 -10.08 0.07 5.17
N ARG A 97 -9.98 1.40 5.27
CA ARG A 97 -8.79 2.16 4.82
C ARG A 97 -7.63 1.97 5.78
N LEU A 98 -7.91 2.00 7.09
CA LEU A 98 -6.95 1.70 8.13
C LEU A 98 -6.38 0.28 7.94
N PHE A 99 -7.26 -0.71 7.77
CA PHE A 99 -6.85 -2.08 7.54
C PHE A 99 -5.94 -2.21 6.31
N SER A 100 -6.26 -1.51 5.22
CA SER A 100 -5.44 -1.50 4.01
C SER A 100 -4.04 -0.91 4.26
N CYS A 101 -3.95 0.23 4.96
CA CYS A 101 -2.66 0.82 5.33
C CYS A 101 -1.82 -0.09 6.23
N LEU A 102 -2.45 -0.67 7.24
CA LEU A 102 -1.79 -1.56 8.19
C LEU A 102 -1.31 -2.84 7.51
N THR A 103 -2.05 -3.35 6.52
CA THR A 103 -1.63 -4.50 5.72
C THR A 103 -0.33 -4.21 4.96
N ILE A 104 -0.26 -3.08 4.25
CA ILE A 104 0.97 -2.68 3.54
C ILE A 104 2.12 -2.47 4.53
N LEU A 105 1.86 -1.79 5.64
CA LEU A 105 2.86 -1.56 6.67
C LEU A 105 3.41 -2.87 7.26
N ASP A 106 2.54 -3.86 7.49
CA ASP A 106 2.94 -5.19 7.96
C ASP A 106 3.84 -5.90 6.94
N ASP A 107 3.49 -5.87 5.66
CA ASP A 107 4.32 -6.47 4.60
C ASP A 107 5.71 -5.81 4.52
N LEU A 108 5.77 -4.47 4.64
CA LEU A 108 7.03 -3.75 4.69
C LEU A 108 7.86 -4.15 5.92
N CYS A 109 7.23 -4.21 7.11
CA CYS A 109 7.86 -4.67 8.34
C CYS A 109 8.40 -6.10 8.22
N MET A 110 7.64 -6.99 7.58
CA MET A 110 8.03 -8.38 7.34
C MET A 110 9.24 -8.47 6.41
N LYS A 111 9.30 -7.69 5.34
CA LYS A 111 10.49 -7.61 4.47
C LYS A 111 11.73 -7.17 5.26
N TYR A 112 11.59 -6.11 6.07
CA TYR A 112 12.67 -5.63 6.94
C TYR A 112 13.14 -6.69 7.95
N ARG A 113 12.23 -7.42 8.60
CA ARG A 113 12.60 -8.50 9.54
C ARG A 113 13.59 -9.51 8.93
N HIS A 114 13.50 -9.78 7.63
CA HIS A 114 14.35 -10.74 6.94
C HIS A 114 15.66 -10.15 6.40
N GLU A 115 15.72 -8.85 6.10
CA GLU A 115 16.90 -8.19 5.53
C GLU A 115 17.89 -7.63 6.58
N LEU A 116 17.53 -7.63 7.88
CA LEU A 116 18.25 -6.82 8.88
C LEU A 116 19.12 -7.61 9.86
N LYS A 117 20.38 -7.75 9.46
CA LYS A 117 21.54 -8.05 10.33
C LYS A 117 22.48 -6.85 10.54
N SER A 118 22.00 -5.60 10.52
CA SER A 118 22.87 -4.41 10.73
C SER A 118 22.34 -3.45 11.82
N ASN A 119 23.24 -3.00 12.70
CA ASN A 119 22.97 -2.35 13.98
C ASN A 119 22.41 -0.92 13.93
N GLN A 120 22.51 -0.19 12.82
CA GLN A 120 21.98 1.18 12.72
C GLN A 120 20.43 1.22 12.72
N LEU A 121 19.81 0.10 12.35
CA LEU A 121 18.38 0.05 12.11
C LEU A 121 17.53 -0.24 13.36
N TRP A 122 18.16 -0.72 14.45
CA TRP A 122 17.47 -0.88 15.74
C TRP A 122 16.99 0.46 16.33
N LEU A 123 17.63 1.58 15.99
CA LEU A 123 17.20 2.93 16.41
C LEU A 123 15.94 3.37 15.66
N GLU A 124 15.83 3.05 14.38
CA GLU A 124 14.67 3.35 13.54
C GLU A 124 13.46 2.46 13.90
N ILE A 125 13.68 1.17 14.11
CA ILE A 125 12.65 0.25 14.62
C ILE A 125 12.11 0.74 15.97
N LYS A 126 12.96 1.25 16.86
CA LYS A 126 12.53 1.81 18.15
C LYS A 126 11.64 3.05 17.96
N LEU A 127 11.97 3.90 17.00
CA LEU A 127 11.20 5.11 16.68
C LEU A 127 9.85 4.78 16.03
N VAL A 128 9.80 3.75 15.19
CA VAL A 128 8.55 3.22 14.63
C VAL A 128 7.71 2.55 15.71
N LEU A 129 8.31 1.77 16.61
CA LEU A 129 7.62 1.17 17.75
C LEU A 129 7.03 2.22 18.69
N ASP A 130 7.76 3.30 19.00
CA ASP A 130 7.25 4.40 19.83
C ASP A 130 6.04 5.08 19.17
N LYS A 131 6.07 5.27 17.84
CA LYS A 131 4.93 5.82 17.08
C LYS A 131 3.75 4.86 17.02
N VAL A 132 3.98 3.56 16.81
CA VAL A 132 2.93 2.54 16.80
C VAL A 132 2.30 2.38 18.19
N CYS A 133 3.10 2.41 19.27
CA CYS A 133 2.59 2.44 20.63
C CYS A 133 1.72 3.68 20.90
N ALA A 134 2.12 4.86 20.42
CA ALA A 134 1.30 6.07 20.52
C ALA A 134 -0.03 5.94 19.77
N ILE A 135 -0.05 5.31 18.59
CA ILE A 135 -1.27 5.03 17.83
C ILE A 135 -2.17 4.06 18.59
N LEU A 136 -1.61 3.00 19.18
CA LEU A 136 -2.38 2.03 19.96
C LEU A 136 -2.97 2.63 21.25
N CYS A 137 -2.28 3.58 21.88
CA CYS A 137 -2.81 4.30 23.04
C CYS A 137 -4.06 5.15 22.74
N LEU A 138 -4.28 5.55 21.48
CA LEU A 138 -5.53 6.22 21.08
C LEU A 138 -6.75 5.29 21.14
N PHE A 139 -6.54 3.98 21.08
CA PHE A 139 -7.61 2.97 21.14
C PHE A 139 -7.90 2.46 22.56
N THR A 140 -7.07 2.77 23.55
CA THR A 140 -7.24 2.26 24.94
C THR A 140 -7.92 3.23 25.89
N PHE A 141 -8.39 4.38 25.41
CA PHE A 141 -9.24 5.31 26.17
C PHE A 141 -10.60 5.50 25.46
N HIS A 142 -11.38 4.43 25.42
CA HIS A 142 -12.84 4.45 25.35
C HIS A 142 -13.39 3.23 26.09
#